data_AF-A0A1M4MMM9-F1
#
_entry.id   AF-A0A1M4MMM9-F1
#
_cell.length_a   1.000
_cell.length_b   1.000
_cell.length_c   1.000
_cell.angle_alpha   90.00
_cell.angle_beta   90.00
_cell.angle_gamma   90.00
#
_symmetry.space_group_name_H-M   'P 1'
#
loop_
_entity.id
_entity.type
_entity.pdbx_description
1 polymer ?
#
loop_
_entity_poly.entity_id
_entity_poly.type
_entity_poly.pdbx_seq_one_letter_code
_entity_poly.pdbx_strand_id
1 'polypeptide(L)' 'MAEETTTIEIARSDRDRLNRLRRYPREPYRTIVRRLLDQSEDPEPLSPETIADIQASLDEIRRGEFVTHEELKRDLGIE' A
#
# COMPACT_ATOMS: atom_id res chain seq x y z
N MET A 1 15.80 -5.25 -23.31
CA MET A 1 15.05 -4.29 -24.16
C MET A 1 15.26 -2.92 -23.56
N ALA A 2 15.80 -1.95 -24.30
CA ALA A 2 15.86 -0.57 -23.80
C ALA A 2 14.41 -0.08 -23.63
N GLU A 3 14.09 0.54 -22.49
CA GLU A 3 12.75 1.04 -22.22
C GLU A 3 12.44 2.22 -23.17
N GLU A 4 11.42 2.08 -24.01
CA GLU A 4 11.01 3.12 -24.96
C GLU A 4 10.28 4.25 -24.21
N THR A 5 10.64 5.50 -24.50
CA THR A 5 10.03 6.67 -23.83
C THR A 5 9.03 7.36 -24.73
N THR A 6 7.88 7.74 -24.16
CA THR A 6 6.89 8.61 -24.80
C THR A 6 6.65 9.87 -23.96
N THR A 7 5.90 10.83 -24.49
CA THR A 7 5.51 12.06 -23.80
C THR A 7 4.00 12.09 -23.60
N ILE A 8 3.56 12.55 -22.44
CA ILE A 8 2.16 12.85 -22.14
C ILE A 8 2.01 14.32 -21.77
N GLU A 9 0.84 14.90 -22.03
CA GLU A 9 0.49 16.22 -21.55
C GLU A 9 -0.18 16.12 -20.18
N ILE A 10 0.19 16.99 -19.24
CA ILE A 10 -0.41 17.09 -17.92
C ILE A 10 -0.63 18.57 -17.56
N ALA A 11 -1.62 18.84 -16.70
CA ALA A 11 -1.81 20.18 -16.18
C ALA A 11 -0.60 20.62 -15.34
N ARG A 12 -0.29 21.93 -15.36
CA ARG A 12 0.80 22.48 -14.54
C ARG A 12 0.57 22.22 -13.05
N SER A 13 -0.68 22.28 -12.60
CA SER A 13 -1.08 21.93 -11.24
C SER A 13 -0.72 20.49 -10.86
N ASP A 14 -0.86 19.54 -11.77
CA ASP A 14 -0.52 18.13 -11.52
C ASP A 14 0.99 17.91 -11.51
N ARG A 15 1.74 18.59 -12.39
CA ARG A 15 3.21 18.63 -12.32
C ARG A 15 3.68 19.16 -10.96
N ASP A 16 3.02 20.18 -10.42
CA ASP A 16 3.36 20.76 -9.12
C ASP A 16 2.96 19.83 -7.96
N ARG A 17 1.92 19.01 -8.12
CA ARG A 17 1.64 17.88 -7.22
C ARG A 17 2.75 16.83 -7.28
N LEU A 18 3.21 16.44 -8.47
CA LEU A 18 4.34 15.51 -8.62
C LEU A 18 5.62 16.05 -7.96
N ASN A 19 5.87 17.36 -8.01
CA ASN A 19 7.00 17.98 -7.30
C ASN A 19 6.96 17.79 -5.79
N ARG A 20 5.77 17.87 -5.19
CA ARG A 20 5.59 17.65 -3.74
C ARG A 20 5.80 16.19 -3.33
N LEU A 21 5.73 15.26 -4.29
CA LEU A 21 5.95 13.83 -4.06
C LEU A 21 7.43 13.43 -4.16
N ARG A 22 8.34 14.38 -4.42
CA ARG A 22 9.77 14.11 -4.48
C ARG A 22 10.31 13.67 -3.12
N ARG A 23 11.04 12.55 -3.10
CA ARG A 23 11.80 12.06 -1.94
C ARG A 23 13.16 12.75 -1.79
N TYR A 24 13.67 13.35 -2.87
CA TYR A 24 14.93 14.11 -2.87
C TYR A 24 14.88 15.27 -3.90
N PRO A 25 15.68 16.34 -3.73
CA PRO A 25 15.52 17.60 -4.48
C PRO A 25 15.53 17.49 -6.01
N ARG A 26 16.15 16.44 -6.57
CA ARG A 26 16.30 16.23 -8.02
C ARG A 26 15.75 14.88 -8.49
N GLU A 27 14.77 14.33 -7.79
CA GLU A 27 14.12 13.08 -8.22
C GLU A 27 13.48 13.24 -9.62
N PRO A 28 13.83 12.38 -10.60
CA PRO A 28 13.23 12.42 -11.92
C PRO A 28 11.73 12.11 -11.89
N TYR A 29 10.93 12.81 -12.69
CA TYR A 29 9.49 12.54 -12.78
C TYR A 29 9.18 11.09 -13.16
N ARG A 30 9.99 10.45 -14.02
CA ARG A 30 9.81 9.02 -14.37
C ARG A 30 9.85 8.10 -13.15
N THR A 31 10.69 8.40 -12.15
CA THR A 31 10.79 7.60 -10.92
C THR A 31 9.56 7.80 -10.05
N ILE A 32 9.08 9.04 -9.97
CA ILE A 32 7.85 9.38 -9.23
C ILE A 32 6.65 8.69 -9.89
N VAL A 33 6.51 8.82 -11.22
CA VAL A 33 5.44 8.20 -12.00
C VAL A 33 5.48 6.67 -11.86
N ARG A 34 6.66 6.05 -12.02
CA ARG A 34 6.79 4.59 -11.88
C ARG A 34 6.37 4.13 -10.49
N ARG A 35 6.85 4.80 -9.45
CA ARG A 35 6.45 4.50 -8.07
C ARG A 35 4.94 4.65 -7.87
N LEU A 36 4.32 5.69 -8.45
CA LEU A 36 2.87 5.87 -8.34
C LEU A 36 2.11 4.76 -9.07
N LEU A 37 2.58 4.34 -10.25
CA LEU A 37 2.01 3.23 -10.99
C LEU A 37 2.13 1.92 -10.20
N ASP A 38 3.32 1.61 -9.69
CA ASP A 38 3.57 0.42 -8.85
C ASP A 38 2.70 0.43 -7.57
N GLN A 39 2.30 1.61 -7.07
CA GLN A 39 1.40 1.74 -5.92
C GLN A 39 -0.08 1.65 -6.30
N SER A 40 -0.45 2.04 -7.53
CA SER A 40 -1.85 2.04 -7.98
C SER A 40 -2.25 0.72 -8.65
N GLU A 41 -1.31 0.10 -9.34
CA GLU A 41 -1.44 -1.22 -9.93
C GLU A 41 -1.11 -2.20 -8.82
N ASP A 42 -2.09 -2.51 -7.97
CA ASP A 42 -1.98 -3.64 -7.03
C ASP A 42 -2.04 -4.93 -7.87
N PRO A 43 -0.91 -5.64 -8.08
CA PRO A 43 -0.89 -6.82 -8.94
C PRO A 43 -1.62 -8.00 -8.29
N GLU A 44 -1.88 -7.94 -6.98
CA GLU A 44 -2.50 -9.01 -6.20
C GLU A 44 -3.53 -8.39 -5.24
N PRO A 45 -4.64 -7.84 -5.79
CA PRO A 45 -5.65 -7.23 -4.95
C PRO A 45 -6.29 -8.29 -4.07
N LEU A 46 -6.52 -7.93 -2.80
CA LEU A 46 -7.24 -8.80 -1.88
C LEU A 46 -8.63 -9.13 -2.42
N SER A 47 -9.03 -10.39 -2.28
CA SER A 47 -10.40 -10.78 -2.63
C SER A 47 -11.41 -10.04 -1.73
N PRO A 48 -12.64 -9.79 -2.20
CA PRO A 48 -13.67 -9.17 -1.37
C PRO A 48 -13.93 -9.92 -0.05
N GLU A 49 -13.80 -11.25 -0.07
CA GLU A 49 -13.91 -12.10 1.12
C GLU A 49 -12.76 -11.82 2.10
N THR A 50 -11.52 -11.81 1.62
CA THR A 50 -10.34 -11.47 2.45
C THR A 50 -10.45 -10.08 3.06
N ILE A 51 -10.98 -9.10 2.31
CA ILE A 51 -11.23 -7.75 2.84
C ILE A 51 -12.27 -7.78 3.95
N ALA A 52 -13.37 -8.53 3.78
CA ALA A 52 -14.41 -8.66 4.79
C ALA A 52 -13.89 -9.33 6.07
N ASP A 53 -13.09 -10.38 5.94
CA ASP A 53 -12.48 -11.09 7.07
C ASP A 53 -11.53 -10.19 7.87
N ILE A 54 -10.72 -9.38 7.17
CA ILE A 54 -9.85 -8.38 7.81
C ILE A 54 -10.69 -7.34 8.55
N GLN A 55 -11.77 -6.85 7.94
CA GLN A 55 -12.65 -5.86 8.58
C GLN A 55 -13.32 -6.43 9.84
N ALA A 56 -13.82 -7.66 9.79
CA ALA A 56 -14.38 -8.35 10.94
C ALA A 56 -13.35 -8.49 12.07
N SER A 57 -12.13 -8.94 11.75
CA SER A 57 -11.03 -9.07 12.70
C SER A 57 -10.65 -7.73 13.36
N LEU A 58 -10.63 -6.63 12.58
CA LEU A 58 -10.37 -5.30 13.10
C LEU A 58 -11.47 -4.83 14.07
N ASP A 59 -12.73 -5.19 13.81
CA ASP A 59 -13.85 -4.86 14.69
C ASP A 59 -13.82 -5.67 15.99
N GLU A 60 -13.45 -6.95 15.94
CA GLU A 60 -13.20 -7.78 17.13
C GLU A 60 -12.11 -7.15 18.01
N ILE A 61 -10.96 -6.78 17.43
CA ILE A 61 -9.88 -6.10 18.16
C ILE A 61 -10.37 -4.80 18.81
N ARG A 62 -11.18 -4.00 18.11
CA ARG A 62 -11.76 -2.76 18.66
C ARG A 62 -12.72 -3.01 19.81
N ARG A 63 -13.45 -4.14 19.80
CA ARG A 63 -14.31 -4.57 20.92
C ARG A 63 -13.52 -5.18 22.08
N GLY A 64 -12.20 -5.34 21.94
CA GLY A 64 -11.36 -6.00 22.94
C GLY A 64 -11.43 -7.53 22.87
N GLU A 65 -11.97 -8.08 21.78
CA GLU A 65 -12.10 -9.51 21.53
C GLU A 65 -10.79 -10.02 20.89
N PHE A 66 -9.71 -10.01 21.68
CA PHE A 66 -8.42 -10.56 21.27
C PHE A 66 -7.76 -11.26 22.45
N VAL A 67 -6.85 -12.18 22.16
CA VAL A 67 -5.96 -12.78 23.16
C VAL A 67 -4.53 -12.32 22.91
N THR A 68 -3.76 -12.20 23.97
CA THR A 68 -2.33 -11.92 23.86
C THR A 68 -1.57 -13.14 23.34
N HIS A 69 -0.37 -12.92 22.83
CA HIS A 69 0.48 -14.00 22.34
C HIS A 69 0.78 -15.06 23.42
N GLU A 70 0.98 -14.62 24.67
CA GLU A 70 1.22 -15.51 25.83
C GLU A 70 -0.01 -16.33 26.22
N GLU A 71 -1.21 -15.77 26.07
CA GLU A 71 -2.47 -16.51 26.29
C GLU A 71 -2.69 -17.54 25.19
N LEU A 72 -2.51 -17.14 23.93
CA LEU A 72 -2.64 -18.05 22.78
C LEU A 72 -1.65 -19.23 22.86
N LYS A 73 -0.40 -18.96 23.23
CA LYS A 73 0.62 -20.00 23.44
C LYS A 73 0.22 -21.02 24.50
N ARG A 74 -0.29 -20.54 25.65
CA ARG A 74 -0.81 -21.39 26.73
C ARG A 74 -1.97 -22.24 26.25
N ASP A 75 -2.90 -21.66 25.49
CA ASP A 75 -4.07 -22.37 24.96
C ASP A 75 -3.69 -23.44 23.93
N LEU A 76 -2.66 -23.17 23.11
CA LEU A 76 -2.14 -24.12 22.12
C LEU A 76 -1.16 -25.15 22.70
N GLY A 77 -0.75 -25.01 23.96
CA GLY A 77 0.21 -25.90 24.61
C GLY A 77 1.64 -25.79 24.06
N ILE A 78 1.99 -24.61 23.53
CA ILE A 78 3.31 -24.34 22.93
C ILE A 78 3.99 -23.27 23.81
N GLU A 79 4.95 -23.68 24.65
CA GLU A 79 5.75 -22.77 25.48
C GLU A 79 6.79 -22.00 24.65
#